data_AF-A0A444K0F4-F1
#
_entry.id   AF-A0A444K0F4-F1
#
_cell.length_a   1.000
_cell.length_b   1.000
_cell.length_c   1.000
_cell.angle_alpha   90.00
_cell.angle_beta   90.00
_cell.angle_gamma   90.00
#
_symmetry.space_group_name_H-M   'P 1'
#
loop_
_entity.id
_entity.type
_entity.pdbx_description
1 polymer ?
#
loop_
_entity_poly.entity_id
_entity_poly.type
_entity_poly.pdbx_seq_one_letter_code
_entity_poly.pdbx_strand_id
1 'polypeptide(L)'
;SVLGERVTFSAAATRDPQGAFAANSLSLTSGSLSASGTASAQGSDIQADVKGTLGDVSTLSPLAGTPLAGGINFTLTASGPRFAPDFSVSADSASLTAAGRTVKDVKLSAKGKADIASPQADIALTGAVEEQALDIRASLVTSEGKRSIKGLSLALGDNKVSGDLALDDHLLPQGTLTLAVPDIAALAALGGQTVTGDINGTIVLAKEGEAPTVTINAASGSIARGDVAAKTITVNALIANYLKSPAISGTIKADSVTSG
;
A
#
# COMPACT_ATOMS: atom_id res chain seq x y z
N SER A 1 -19.00 -6.52 -2.49
CA SER A 1 -18.93 -6.27 -3.94
C SER A 1 -18.84 -4.77 -4.14
N VAL A 2 -17.98 -4.28 -5.04
CA VAL A 2 -17.89 -2.85 -5.38
C VAL A 2 -19.10 -2.41 -6.23
N LEU A 3 -19.63 -3.32 -7.05
CA LEU A 3 -20.87 -3.08 -7.79
C LEU A 3 -22.08 -3.33 -6.89
N GLY A 4 -23.04 -2.42 -6.94
CA GLY A 4 -24.35 -2.55 -6.30
C GLY A 4 -25.30 -3.47 -7.08
N GLU A 5 -26.49 -3.71 -6.50
CA GLU A 5 -27.51 -4.59 -7.08
C GLU A 5 -27.99 -4.16 -8.47
N ARG A 6 -27.98 -2.83 -8.71
CA ARG A 6 -28.29 -2.25 -10.02
C ARG A 6 -27.04 -1.68 -10.66
N VAL A 7 -26.90 -1.96 -11.94
CA VAL A 7 -25.88 -1.39 -12.82
C VAL A 7 -26.60 -0.66 -13.95
N THR A 8 -26.32 0.62 -14.10
CA THR A 8 -26.71 1.40 -15.27
C THR A 8 -25.46 1.66 -16.08
N PHE A 9 -25.50 1.27 -17.35
CA PHE A 9 -24.40 1.48 -18.29
C PHE A 9 -24.96 2.07 -19.58
N SER A 10 -24.28 3.10 -20.10
CA SER A 10 -24.58 3.69 -21.39
C SER A 10 -23.30 4.00 -22.14
N ALA A 11 -23.29 3.76 -23.45
CA ALA A 11 -22.16 4.04 -24.31
C ALA A 11 -22.63 4.57 -25.67
N ALA A 12 -21.92 5.57 -26.21
CA ALA A 12 -22.02 5.95 -27.62
C ALA A 12 -20.75 5.51 -28.33
N ALA A 13 -20.87 4.61 -29.31
CA ALA A 13 -19.71 4.03 -29.99
C ALA A 13 -19.80 4.14 -31.52
N THR A 14 -18.64 4.23 -32.16
CA THR A 14 -18.44 4.22 -33.60
C THR A 14 -17.45 3.13 -33.99
N ARG A 15 -17.62 2.62 -35.21
CA ARG A 15 -16.68 1.70 -35.84
C ARG A 15 -16.47 2.11 -37.29
N ASP A 16 -15.22 2.24 -37.71
CA ASP A 16 -14.89 2.58 -39.09
C ASP A 16 -14.77 1.32 -39.98
N PRO A 17 -14.72 1.48 -41.32
CA PRO A 17 -14.52 0.36 -42.25
C PRO A 17 -13.19 -0.38 -42.06
N GLN A 18 -12.17 0.30 -41.54
CA GLN A 18 -10.84 -0.25 -41.23
C GLN A 18 -10.84 -1.07 -39.94
N GLY A 19 -11.95 -1.07 -39.19
CA GLY A 19 -12.16 -1.84 -37.97
C GLY A 19 -11.72 -1.14 -36.69
N ALA A 20 -11.33 0.14 -36.75
CA ALA A 20 -11.10 0.93 -35.56
C ALA A 20 -12.43 1.15 -34.82
N PHE A 21 -12.39 1.03 -33.50
CA PHE A 21 -13.52 1.20 -32.61
C PHE A 21 -13.28 2.39 -31.68
N ALA A 22 -14.30 3.19 -31.44
CA ALA A 22 -14.26 4.25 -30.45
C ALA A 22 -15.57 4.29 -29.65
N ALA A 23 -15.49 4.08 -28.35
CA ALA A 23 -16.51 4.51 -27.39
C ALA A 23 -16.28 5.99 -27.06
N ASN A 24 -16.99 6.85 -27.78
CA ASN A 24 -16.91 8.31 -27.69
C ASN A 24 -17.47 8.85 -26.37
N SER A 25 -18.37 8.10 -25.74
CA SER A 25 -18.79 8.33 -24.37
C SER A 25 -19.11 7.00 -23.70
N LEU A 26 -18.67 6.87 -22.47
CA LEU A 26 -18.98 5.79 -21.54
C LEU A 26 -19.55 6.43 -20.28
N SER A 27 -20.62 5.87 -19.74
CA SER A 27 -21.12 6.20 -18.40
C SER A 27 -21.56 4.93 -17.71
N LEU A 28 -21.13 4.77 -16.46
CA LEU A 28 -21.43 3.67 -15.59
C LEU A 28 -21.87 4.22 -14.23
N THR A 29 -22.94 3.68 -13.67
CA THR A 29 -23.34 3.93 -12.29
C THR A 29 -23.78 2.63 -11.65
N SER A 30 -23.24 2.30 -10.49
CA SER A 30 -23.59 1.11 -9.73
C SER A 30 -23.32 1.31 -8.23
N GLY A 31 -24.37 1.32 -7.42
CA GLY A 31 -24.23 1.61 -5.99
C GLY A 31 -23.56 2.97 -5.74
N SER A 32 -22.47 2.98 -4.97
CA SER A 32 -21.66 4.18 -4.70
C SER A 32 -20.63 4.49 -5.79
N LEU A 33 -20.50 3.63 -6.81
CA LEU A 33 -19.59 3.83 -7.94
C LEU A 33 -20.29 4.61 -9.06
N SER A 34 -19.64 5.68 -9.53
CA SER A 34 -19.96 6.34 -10.79
C SER A 34 -18.69 6.54 -11.61
N ALA A 35 -18.76 6.30 -12.92
CA ALA A 35 -17.63 6.50 -13.82
C ALA A 35 -18.10 7.00 -15.18
N SER A 36 -17.25 7.76 -15.84
CA SER A 36 -17.46 8.25 -17.20
C SER A 36 -16.13 8.34 -17.93
N GLY A 37 -16.14 8.23 -19.25
CA GLY A 37 -14.89 8.24 -19.99
C GLY A 37 -15.04 7.97 -21.47
N THR A 38 -13.91 7.70 -22.09
CA THR A 38 -13.77 7.29 -23.48
C THR A 38 -12.86 6.06 -23.56
N ALA A 39 -13.05 5.28 -24.61
CA ALA A 39 -12.12 4.21 -24.95
C ALA A 39 -12.06 4.04 -26.46
N SER A 40 -10.91 3.70 -27.01
CA SER A 40 -10.75 3.37 -28.42
C SER A 40 -9.84 2.14 -28.57
N ALA A 41 -10.00 1.47 -29.70
CA ALA A 41 -9.15 0.36 -30.10
C ALA A 41 -8.86 0.46 -31.60
N GLN A 42 -7.58 0.37 -31.95
CA GLN A 42 -7.13 0.34 -33.34
C GLN A 42 -6.07 -0.75 -33.49
N GLY A 43 -6.36 -1.77 -34.30
CA GLY A 43 -5.50 -2.95 -34.40
C GLY A 43 -5.39 -3.67 -33.05
N SER A 44 -4.17 -3.82 -32.53
CA SER A 44 -3.89 -4.42 -31.21
C SER A 44 -3.92 -3.42 -30.06
N ASP A 45 -3.97 -2.12 -30.35
CA ASP A 45 -3.72 -1.08 -29.39
C ASP A 45 -5.03 -0.50 -28.87
N ILE A 46 -4.98 -0.03 -27.63
CA ILE A 46 -6.09 0.60 -26.94
C ILE A 46 -5.69 1.97 -26.45
N GLN A 47 -6.69 2.82 -26.28
CA GLN A 47 -6.61 4.03 -25.47
C GLN A 47 -7.84 4.10 -24.58
N ALA A 48 -7.68 4.48 -23.33
CA ALA A 48 -8.79 4.69 -22.40
C ALA A 48 -8.49 5.90 -21.51
N ASP A 49 -9.53 6.68 -21.26
CA ASP A 49 -9.54 7.78 -20.30
C ASP A 49 -10.84 7.69 -19.51
N VAL A 50 -10.74 7.40 -18.22
CA VAL A 50 -11.88 7.18 -17.34
C VAL A 50 -11.69 8.02 -16.08
N LYS A 51 -12.72 8.75 -15.71
CA LYS A 51 -12.84 9.41 -14.41
C LYS A 51 -14.05 8.91 -13.67
N GLY A 52 -13.99 8.89 -12.35
CA GLY A 52 -15.10 8.43 -11.56
C GLY A 52 -14.98 8.77 -10.09
N THR A 53 -15.99 8.34 -9.36
CA THR A 53 -16.07 8.44 -7.91
C THR A 53 -16.51 7.10 -7.35
N LEU A 54 -15.93 6.72 -6.21
CA LEU A 54 -16.44 5.66 -5.36
C LEU A 54 -16.81 6.32 -4.04
N GLY A 55 -18.09 6.63 -3.87
CA GLY A 55 -18.60 7.37 -2.72
C GLY A 55 -18.52 6.61 -1.39
N ASP A 56 -18.33 5.29 -1.45
CA ASP A 56 -18.16 4.43 -0.27
C ASP A 56 -17.07 3.36 -0.52
N VAL A 57 -15.90 3.60 0.06
CA VAL A 57 -14.76 2.67 0.00
C VAL A 57 -14.87 1.49 0.94
N SER A 58 -15.91 1.40 1.79
CA SER A 58 -16.11 0.25 2.68
C SER A 58 -16.20 -1.07 1.91
N THR A 59 -16.68 -1.01 0.67
CA THR A 59 -16.72 -2.13 -0.29
C THR A 59 -15.34 -2.71 -0.62
N LEU A 60 -14.27 -1.95 -0.41
CA LEU A 60 -12.87 -2.34 -0.60
C LEU A 60 -12.22 -2.92 0.66
N SER A 61 -12.87 -2.86 1.82
CA SER A 61 -12.34 -3.37 3.10
C SER A 61 -11.84 -4.82 3.03
N PRO A 62 -12.53 -5.77 2.35
CA PRO A 62 -12.03 -7.13 2.22
C PRO A 62 -10.70 -7.24 1.46
N LEU A 63 -10.47 -6.36 0.48
CA LEU A 63 -9.23 -6.33 -0.30
C LEU A 63 -8.09 -5.69 0.51
N ALA A 64 -8.39 -4.66 1.29
CA ALA A 64 -7.41 -3.98 2.13
C ALA A 64 -7.06 -4.76 3.40
N GLY A 65 -7.85 -5.78 3.76
CA GLY A 65 -7.68 -6.53 5.02
C GLY A 65 -8.00 -5.70 6.28
N THR A 66 -8.63 -4.54 6.13
CA THR A 66 -8.97 -3.62 7.22
C THR A 66 -10.25 -2.85 6.90
N PRO A 67 -11.09 -2.49 7.89
CA PRO A 67 -12.25 -1.63 7.67
C PRO A 67 -11.83 -0.28 7.07
N LEU A 68 -12.46 0.07 5.95
CA LEU A 68 -12.31 1.35 5.27
C LEU A 68 -13.62 2.14 5.34
N ALA A 69 -13.51 3.47 5.41
CA ALA A 69 -14.63 4.37 5.27
C ALA A 69 -14.21 5.68 4.57
N GLY A 70 -15.18 6.35 3.96
CA GLY A 70 -14.99 7.56 3.16
C GLY A 70 -15.29 7.33 1.68
N GLY A 71 -14.94 8.30 0.86
CA GLY A 71 -15.11 8.24 -0.60
C GLY A 71 -13.86 8.71 -1.32
N ILE A 72 -13.69 8.27 -2.56
CA ILE A 72 -12.57 8.67 -3.43
C ILE A 72 -13.08 9.19 -4.76
N ASN A 73 -12.38 10.16 -5.31
CA ASN A 73 -12.39 10.44 -6.74
C ASN A 73 -11.24 9.68 -7.37
N PHE A 74 -11.36 9.29 -8.64
CA PHE A 74 -10.27 8.67 -9.36
C PHE A 74 -10.24 9.04 -10.83
N THR A 75 -9.05 8.97 -11.41
CA THR A 75 -8.83 8.95 -12.85
C THR A 75 -7.96 7.76 -13.23
N LEU A 76 -8.20 7.22 -14.42
CA LEU A 76 -7.49 6.10 -15.02
C LEU A 76 -7.25 6.45 -16.48
N THR A 77 -5.99 6.37 -16.92
CA THR A 77 -5.66 6.31 -18.33
C THR A 77 -4.96 4.99 -18.64
N ALA A 78 -5.18 4.48 -19.85
CA ALA A 78 -4.45 3.33 -20.38
C ALA A 78 -4.17 3.55 -21.86
N SER A 79 -2.98 3.16 -22.35
CA SER A 79 -2.59 3.34 -23.74
C SER A 79 -1.60 2.27 -24.19
N GLY A 80 -1.64 1.91 -25.48
CA GLY A 80 -0.70 0.96 -26.08
C GLY A 80 -1.29 -0.45 -26.24
N PRO A 81 -0.46 -1.51 -26.27
CA PRO A 81 -0.92 -2.86 -26.60
C PRO A 81 -1.96 -3.37 -25.61
N ARG A 82 -3.09 -3.91 -26.10
CA ARG A 82 -4.23 -4.34 -25.26
C ARG A 82 -3.93 -5.34 -24.14
N PHE A 83 -2.80 -6.05 -24.23
CA PHE A 83 -2.37 -7.07 -23.26
C PHE A 83 -1.20 -6.63 -22.38
N ALA A 84 -0.63 -5.45 -22.64
CA ALA A 84 0.45 -4.87 -21.87
C ALA A 84 0.42 -3.32 -21.95
N PRO A 85 -0.73 -2.67 -21.70
CA PRO A 85 -0.83 -1.23 -21.87
C PRO A 85 -0.05 -0.53 -20.77
N ASP A 86 0.49 0.64 -21.10
CA ASP A 86 0.90 1.60 -20.10
C ASP A 86 -0.36 2.16 -19.43
N PHE A 87 -0.33 2.34 -18.12
CA PHE A 87 -1.44 2.87 -17.35
C PHE A 87 -0.99 3.98 -16.41
N SER A 88 -1.92 4.86 -16.07
CA SER A 88 -1.81 5.82 -14.98
C SER A 88 -3.11 5.87 -14.22
N VAL A 89 -3.05 5.78 -12.90
CA VAL A 89 -4.17 5.90 -11.97
C VAL A 89 -3.84 7.01 -11.00
N SER A 90 -4.80 7.87 -10.72
CA SER A 90 -4.79 8.72 -9.55
C SER A 90 -6.09 8.55 -8.78
N ALA A 91 -6.02 8.65 -7.46
CA ALA A 91 -7.19 8.74 -6.61
C ALA A 91 -6.94 9.77 -5.51
N ASP A 92 -7.97 10.52 -5.15
CA ASP A 92 -7.90 11.51 -4.08
C ASP A 92 -9.11 11.43 -3.15
N SER A 93 -8.88 11.85 -1.92
CA SER A 93 -9.94 12.02 -0.92
C SER A 93 -9.55 13.10 0.08
N ALA A 94 -10.51 13.93 0.45
CA ALA A 94 -10.33 14.88 1.56
C ALA A 94 -10.09 14.15 2.90
N SER A 95 -10.67 12.95 3.06
CA SER A 95 -10.57 12.17 4.29
C SER A 95 -10.95 10.71 4.04
N LEU A 96 -10.06 9.79 4.42
CA LEU A 96 -10.34 8.35 4.48
C LEU A 96 -10.09 7.85 5.89
N THR A 97 -10.90 6.89 6.34
CA THR A 97 -10.64 6.16 7.57
C THR A 97 -10.20 4.74 7.25
N ALA A 98 -9.09 4.31 7.84
CA ALA A 98 -8.60 2.93 7.76
C ALA A 98 -8.23 2.46 9.16
N ALA A 99 -8.67 1.25 9.55
CA ALA A 99 -8.41 0.71 10.90
C ALA A 99 -8.84 1.66 12.06
N GLY A 100 -9.90 2.45 11.86
CA GLY A 100 -10.36 3.44 12.84
C GLY A 100 -9.53 4.73 12.93
N ARG A 101 -8.55 4.93 12.03
CA ARG A 101 -7.72 6.13 11.95
C ARG A 101 -8.02 6.92 10.70
N THR A 102 -8.16 8.23 10.87
CA THR A 102 -8.46 9.17 9.79
C THR A 102 -7.17 9.69 9.16
N VAL A 103 -7.06 9.55 7.84
CA VAL A 103 -6.03 10.15 6.99
C VAL A 103 -6.68 11.27 6.18
N LYS A 104 -6.19 12.49 6.32
CA LYS A 104 -6.66 13.66 5.58
C LYS A 104 -5.84 13.87 4.29
N ASP A 105 -6.43 14.58 3.34
CA ASP A 105 -5.78 15.03 2.11
C ASP A 105 -5.06 13.90 1.35
N VAL A 106 -5.72 12.74 1.28
CA VAL A 106 -5.17 11.53 0.68
C VAL A 106 -5.03 11.73 -0.82
N LYS A 107 -3.84 11.46 -1.34
CA LYS A 107 -3.55 11.39 -2.78
C LYS A 107 -2.79 10.12 -3.06
N LEU A 108 -3.37 9.25 -3.88
CA LEU A 108 -2.75 8.05 -4.41
C LEU A 108 -2.46 8.26 -5.89
N SER A 109 -1.28 7.81 -6.32
CA SER A 109 -0.94 7.70 -7.73
C SER A 109 -0.24 6.37 -7.98
N ALA A 110 -0.55 5.76 -9.12
CA ALA A 110 0.12 4.56 -9.60
C ALA A 110 0.29 4.66 -11.12
N LYS A 111 1.48 4.42 -11.63
CA LYS A 111 1.75 4.41 -13.07
C LYS A 111 2.64 3.23 -13.43
N GLY A 112 2.49 2.67 -14.61
CA GLY A 112 3.35 1.57 -15.04
C GLY A 112 2.78 0.79 -16.19
N LYS A 113 3.10 -0.50 -16.24
CA LYS A 113 2.76 -1.40 -17.34
C LYS A 113 1.90 -2.56 -16.84
N ALA A 114 0.70 -2.68 -17.39
CA ALA A 114 -0.27 -3.72 -17.05
C ALA A 114 -0.02 -5.00 -17.88
N ASP A 115 1.15 -5.58 -17.72
CA ASP A 115 1.53 -6.87 -18.31
C ASP A 115 1.39 -7.97 -17.24
N ILE A 116 0.55 -8.98 -17.48
CA ILE A 116 0.33 -10.08 -16.51
C ILE A 116 1.62 -10.88 -16.25
N ALA A 117 2.47 -11.04 -17.27
CA ALA A 117 3.71 -11.79 -17.16
C ALA A 117 4.83 -10.96 -16.54
N SER A 118 4.85 -9.65 -16.79
CA SER A 118 5.87 -8.74 -16.29
C SER A 118 5.30 -7.40 -15.78
N PRO A 119 4.50 -7.43 -14.69
CA PRO A 119 3.85 -6.23 -14.19
C PRO A 119 4.87 -5.25 -13.63
N GLN A 120 4.64 -3.96 -13.88
CA GLN A 120 5.48 -2.89 -13.36
C GLN A 120 4.59 -1.74 -12.90
N ALA A 121 4.91 -1.14 -11.75
CA ALA A 121 4.18 0.00 -11.23
C ALA A 121 5.01 0.83 -10.26
N ASP A 122 5.10 2.13 -10.49
CA ASP A 122 5.50 3.10 -9.48
C ASP A 122 4.25 3.54 -8.71
N ILE A 123 4.30 3.49 -7.39
CA ILE A 123 3.20 3.83 -6.48
C ILE A 123 3.67 4.94 -5.54
N ALA A 124 2.83 5.96 -5.38
CA ALA A 124 3.01 6.98 -4.35
C ALA A 124 1.67 7.29 -3.67
N LEU A 125 1.68 7.39 -2.34
CA LEU A 125 0.56 7.82 -1.52
C LEU A 125 1.02 8.94 -0.59
N THR A 126 0.29 10.03 -0.55
CA THR A 126 0.48 11.09 0.46
C THR A 126 -0.80 11.37 1.23
N GLY A 127 -0.67 11.97 2.40
CA GLY A 127 -1.79 12.40 3.23
C GLY A 127 -1.30 12.98 4.56
N ALA A 128 -2.20 13.09 5.53
CA ALA A 128 -1.85 13.50 6.89
C ALA A 128 -2.61 12.68 7.94
N VAL A 129 -1.90 12.20 8.96
CA VAL A 129 -2.47 11.50 10.13
C VAL A 129 -2.10 12.27 11.38
N GLU A 130 -3.11 12.68 12.16
CA GLU A 130 -2.89 13.44 13.42
C GLU A 130 -1.92 14.63 13.21
N GLU A 131 -2.12 15.38 12.10
CA GLU A 131 -1.31 16.54 11.68
C GLU A 131 0.11 16.22 11.18
N GLN A 132 0.52 14.96 11.21
CA GLN A 132 1.79 14.53 10.64
C GLN A 132 1.64 14.12 9.17
N ALA A 133 2.57 14.60 8.35
CA ALA A 133 2.62 14.24 6.93
C ALA A 133 2.92 12.74 6.76
N LEU A 134 2.10 12.07 5.95
CA LEU A 134 2.27 10.71 5.49
C LEU A 134 2.80 10.72 4.04
N ASP A 135 3.88 10.01 3.77
CA ASP A 135 4.43 9.79 2.42
C ASP A 135 4.84 8.32 2.28
N ILE A 136 4.23 7.60 1.34
CA ILE A 136 4.52 6.20 1.04
C ILE A 136 4.90 6.11 -0.43
N ARG A 137 6.02 5.45 -0.73
CA ARG A 137 6.49 5.19 -2.10
C ARG A 137 7.00 3.77 -2.24
N ALA A 138 6.78 3.19 -3.41
CA ALA A 138 7.29 1.87 -3.78
C ALA A 138 7.22 1.69 -5.29
N SER A 139 8.16 0.94 -5.85
CA SER A 139 8.14 0.53 -7.26
C SER A 139 8.09 -0.99 -7.37
N LEU A 140 7.02 -1.54 -7.93
CA LEU A 140 6.96 -2.94 -8.35
C LEU A 140 7.72 -3.09 -9.66
N VAL A 141 8.72 -3.95 -9.64
CA VAL A 141 9.55 -4.30 -10.80
C VAL A 141 9.52 -5.80 -11.00
N THR A 142 9.35 -6.23 -12.25
CA THR A 142 9.51 -7.63 -12.65
C THR A 142 10.73 -7.77 -13.54
N SER A 143 11.66 -8.64 -13.15
CA SER A 143 12.88 -8.97 -13.91
C SER A 143 13.09 -10.47 -13.87
N GLU A 144 13.33 -11.08 -15.04
CA GLU A 144 13.57 -12.54 -15.16
C GLU A 144 12.46 -13.39 -14.50
N GLY A 145 11.20 -12.93 -14.58
CA GLY A 145 10.04 -13.58 -13.96
C GLY A 145 9.93 -13.40 -12.45
N LYS A 146 10.91 -12.76 -11.80
CA LYS A 146 10.89 -12.46 -10.36
C LYS A 146 10.38 -11.06 -10.10
N ARG A 147 9.49 -10.94 -9.13
CA ARG A 147 8.91 -9.66 -8.71
C ARG A 147 9.68 -9.09 -7.53
N SER A 148 9.85 -7.79 -7.51
CA SER A 148 10.47 -7.08 -6.40
C SER A 148 9.81 -5.72 -6.17
N ILE A 149 9.73 -5.32 -4.92
CA ILE A 149 9.41 -3.97 -4.50
C ILE A 149 10.72 -3.25 -4.26
N LYS A 150 10.95 -2.20 -5.03
CA LYS A 150 12.15 -1.36 -4.98
C LYS A 150 11.82 -0.01 -4.38
N GLY A 151 12.75 0.52 -3.58
CA GLY A 151 12.63 1.82 -2.97
C GLY A 151 11.40 1.97 -2.09
N LEU A 152 10.99 0.90 -1.39
CA LEU A 152 9.91 1.01 -0.40
C LEU A 152 10.33 2.05 0.64
N SER A 153 9.50 3.05 0.84
CA SER A 153 9.68 4.09 1.83
C SER A 153 8.33 4.47 2.40
N LEU A 154 8.19 4.40 3.70
CA LEU A 154 7.04 4.89 4.46
C LEU A 154 7.55 5.92 5.45
N ALA A 155 7.05 7.14 5.35
CA ALA A 155 7.36 8.24 6.25
C ALA A 155 6.09 8.75 6.93
N LEU A 156 6.14 8.94 8.24
CA LEU A 156 5.10 9.60 9.04
C LEU A 156 5.79 10.63 9.95
N GLY A 157 5.71 11.89 9.57
CA GLY A 157 6.56 12.93 10.14
C GLY A 157 8.04 12.59 9.90
N ASP A 158 8.86 12.64 10.96
CA ASP A 158 10.29 12.31 10.91
C ASP A 158 10.57 10.80 10.96
N ASN A 159 9.55 9.98 11.20
CA ASN A 159 9.70 8.53 11.28
C ASN A 159 9.71 7.91 9.90
N LYS A 160 10.67 7.01 9.66
CA LYS A 160 10.86 6.36 8.37
C LYS A 160 11.08 4.86 8.50
N VAL A 161 10.42 4.11 7.63
CA VAL A 161 10.68 2.70 7.34
C VAL A 161 11.02 2.58 5.87
N SER A 162 12.13 1.92 5.53
CA SER A 162 12.53 1.79 4.12
C SER A 162 13.28 0.50 3.81
N GLY A 163 13.18 0.01 2.57
CA GLY A 163 13.92 -1.17 2.13
C GLY A 163 13.60 -1.60 0.70
N ASP A 164 14.26 -2.67 0.27
CA ASP A 164 13.94 -3.39 -0.96
C ASP A 164 13.48 -4.80 -0.59
N LEU A 165 12.44 -5.29 -1.25
CA LEU A 165 11.85 -6.60 -0.98
C LEU A 165 11.72 -7.40 -2.28
N ALA A 166 12.34 -8.58 -2.35
CA ALA A 166 12.00 -9.58 -3.35
C ALA A 166 10.68 -10.25 -2.97
N LEU A 167 9.87 -10.65 -3.95
CA LEU A 167 8.63 -11.39 -3.73
C LEU A 167 8.80 -12.81 -4.28
N ASP A 168 8.45 -13.82 -3.49
CA ASP A 168 8.40 -15.20 -3.98
C ASP A 168 7.14 -15.46 -4.82
N ASP A 169 6.96 -16.70 -5.30
CA ASP A 169 5.82 -17.09 -6.13
C ASP A 169 4.46 -16.93 -5.42
N HIS A 170 4.46 -16.91 -4.09
CA HIS A 170 3.28 -16.64 -3.26
C HIS A 170 3.17 -15.16 -2.85
N LEU A 171 3.98 -14.28 -3.44
CA LEU A 171 4.11 -12.87 -3.12
C LEU A 171 4.59 -12.60 -1.70
N LEU A 172 5.28 -13.56 -1.09
CA LEU A 172 5.87 -13.37 0.23
C LEU A 172 7.12 -12.48 0.12
N PRO A 173 7.20 -11.37 0.87
CA PRO A 173 8.35 -10.49 0.82
C PRO A 173 9.56 -11.08 1.54
N GLN A 174 10.73 -10.87 0.94
CA GLN A 174 12.05 -11.22 1.46
C GLN A 174 13.00 -10.05 1.26
N GLY A 175 13.73 -9.66 2.29
CA GLY A 175 14.63 -8.51 2.26
C GLY A 175 14.76 -7.85 3.61
N THR A 176 15.37 -6.67 3.64
CA THR A 176 15.63 -5.94 4.87
C THR A 176 14.89 -4.61 4.87
N LEU A 177 14.15 -4.36 5.94
CA LEU A 177 13.56 -3.06 6.26
C LEU A 177 14.43 -2.38 7.32
N THR A 178 14.81 -1.14 7.06
CA THR A 178 15.48 -0.26 8.02
C THR A 178 14.43 0.60 8.72
N LEU A 179 14.54 0.67 10.04
CA LEU A 179 13.74 1.51 10.93
C LEU A 179 14.59 2.71 11.35
N ALA A 180 14.10 3.91 11.07
CA ALA A 180 14.63 5.17 11.57
C ALA A 180 13.46 5.95 12.18
N VAL A 181 13.20 5.72 13.46
CA VAL A 181 12.01 6.21 14.16
C VAL A 181 12.49 7.06 15.34
N PRO A 182 12.80 8.35 15.15
CA PRO A 182 13.20 9.23 16.25
C PRO A 182 12.08 9.49 17.26
N ASP A 183 10.81 9.34 16.87
CA ASP A 183 9.65 9.45 17.76
C ASP A 183 8.55 8.44 17.40
N ILE A 184 8.50 7.34 18.15
CA ILE A 184 7.53 6.25 17.94
C ILE A 184 6.08 6.66 18.20
N ALA A 185 5.81 7.79 18.87
CA ALA A 185 4.47 8.12 19.34
C ALA A 185 3.42 8.09 18.22
N ALA A 186 3.76 8.66 17.06
CA ALA A 186 2.86 8.68 15.92
C ALA A 186 2.60 7.29 15.32
N LEU A 187 3.64 6.46 15.19
CA LEU A 187 3.49 5.10 14.69
C LEU A 187 2.72 4.21 15.68
N ALA A 188 2.99 4.37 16.98
CA ALA A 188 2.29 3.67 18.04
C ALA A 188 0.80 4.05 18.08
N ALA A 189 0.49 5.33 17.88
CA ALA A 189 -0.88 5.82 17.80
C ALA A 189 -1.66 5.11 16.68
N LEU A 190 -1.05 4.84 15.51
CA LEU A 190 -1.69 4.05 14.45
C LEU A 190 -2.15 2.66 14.95
N GLY A 191 -1.35 2.02 15.81
CA GLY A 191 -1.67 0.75 16.47
C GLY A 191 -2.57 0.86 17.70
N GLY A 192 -3.13 2.04 17.97
CA GLY A 192 -3.94 2.28 19.17
C GLY A 192 -3.13 2.26 20.47
N GLN A 193 -1.82 2.47 20.40
CA GLN A 193 -0.93 2.44 21.56
C GLN A 193 -0.45 3.85 21.90
N THR A 194 -0.32 4.12 23.20
CA THR A 194 0.34 5.32 23.71
C THR A 194 1.74 4.94 24.17
N VAL A 195 2.72 5.18 23.31
CA VAL A 195 4.14 4.87 23.57
C VAL A 195 4.95 6.11 23.20
N THR A 196 5.99 6.42 23.97
CA THR A 196 6.95 7.47 23.64
C THR A 196 8.35 6.88 23.54
N GLY A 197 9.22 7.51 22.77
CA GLY A 197 10.61 7.08 22.63
C GLY A 197 11.04 6.94 21.18
N ASP A 198 12.23 6.38 20.98
CA ASP A 198 12.82 6.17 19.66
C ASP A 198 12.99 4.68 19.36
N ILE A 199 13.05 4.31 18.08
CA ILE A 199 13.45 2.98 17.60
C ILE A 199 14.33 3.14 16.38
N ASN A 200 15.50 2.51 16.39
CA ASN A 200 16.36 2.42 15.22
C ASN A 200 16.80 0.97 15.03
N GLY A 201 16.87 0.49 13.79
CA GLY A 201 17.29 -0.89 13.57
C GLY A 201 16.88 -1.47 12.22
N THR A 202 16.85 -2.79 12.16
CA THR A 202 16.48 -3.55 10.97
C THR A 202 15.50 -4.68 11.29
N ILE A 203 14.64 -4.96 10.32
CA ILE A 203 13.79 -6.14 10.26
C ILE A 203 14.19 -6.89 8.99
N VAL A 204 14.64 -8.13 9.14
CA VAL A 204 14.96 -9.01 8.01
C VAL A 204 13.83 -10.01 7.84
N LEU A 205 13.22 -9.98 6.65
CA LEU A 205 12.22 -10.94 6.19
C LEU A 205 12.96 -11.98 5.35
N ALA A 206 12.89 -13.24 5.75
CA ALA A 206 13.53 -14.34 5.04
C ALA A 206 12.61 -15.56 4.98
N LYS A 207 13.03 -16.56 4.21
CA LYS A 207 12.34 -17.85 4.09
C LYS A 207 13.37 -18.97 3.95
N GLU A 208 13.31 -19.92 4.86
CA GLU A 208 14.08 -21.16 4.79
C GLU A 208 13.13 -22.31 4.43
N GLY A 209 13.24 -22.83 3.20
CA GLY A 209 12.28 -23.79 2.67
C GLY A 209 10.86 -23.21 2.67
N GLU A 210 9.94 -23.80 3.41
CA GLU A 210 8.54 -23.34 3.54
C GLU A 210 8.28 -22.52 4.81
N ALA A 211 9.31 -22.29 5.63
CA ALA A 211 9.18 -21.60 6.92
C ALA A 211 9.68 -20.15 6.80
N PRO A 212 8.77 -19.16 6.76
CA PRO A 212 9.18 -17.76 6.70
C PRO A 212 9.59 -17.26 8.08
N THR A 213 10.62 -16.43 8.13
CA THR A 213 11.22 -15.91 9.37
C THR A 213 11.27 -14.39 9.36
N VAL A 214 11.20 -13.82 10.56
CA VAL A 214 11.45 -12.39 10.80
C VAL A 214 12.55 -12.27 11.83
N THR A 215 13.67 -11.63 11.47
CA THR A 215 14.72 -11.28 12.42
C THR A 215 14.65 -9.79 12.71
N ILE A 216 14.60 -9.42 13.99
CA ILE A 216 14.53 -8.04 14.45
C ILE A 216 15.82 -7.72 15.17
N ASN A 217 16.54 -6.71 14.69
CA ASN A 217 17.70 -6.13 15.38
C ASN A 217 17.42 -4.65 15.58
N ALA A 218 17.04 -4.26 16.78
CA ALA A 218 16.62 -2.89 17.08
C ALA A 218 17.26 -2.37 18.36
N ALA A 219 17.46 -1.07 18.41
CA ALA A 219 17.91 -0.33 19.57
C ALA A 219 17.01 0.87 19.82
N SER A 220 16.97 1.30 21.07
CA SER A 220 16.25 2.49 21.49
C SER A 220 17.02 3.17 22.63
N GLY A 221 17.12 4.50 22.58
CA GLY A 221 17.62 5.29 23.69
C GLY A 221 16.69 5.22 24.90
N SER A 222 15.38 5.30 24.66
CA SER A 222 14.36 5.09 25.67
C SER A 222 13.00 4.74 25.07
N ILE A 223 12.23 3.93 25.79
CA ILE A 223 10.81 3.67 25.50
C ILE A 223 10.01 3.82 26.79
N ALA A 224 8.85 4.44 26.73
CA ALA A 224 7.89 4.44 27.82
C ALA A 224 6.46 4.14 27.33
N ARG A 225 5.72 3.38 28.15
CA ARG A 225 4.31 3.05 27.95
C ARG A 225 3.61 3.00 29.30
N GLY A 226 2.75 3.97 29.58
CA GLY A 226 2.17 4.14 30.91
C GLY A 226 3.27 4.36 31.96
N ASP A 227 3.19 3.64 33.08
CA ASP A 227 4.14 3.76 34.19
C ASP A 227 5.43 2.95 34.01
N VAL A 228 5.56 2.25 32.86
CA VAL A 228 6.75 1.46 32.53
C VAL A 228 7.64 2.25 31.58
N ALA A 229 8.90 2.46 31.99
CA ALA A 229 9.92 3.09 31.18
C ALA A 229 11.22 2.27 31.19
N ALA A 230 11.87 2.15 30.04
CA ALA A 230 13.16 1.50 29.90
C ALA A 230 14.13 2.39 29.12
N LYS A 231 15.42 2.29 29.45
CA LYS A 231 16.50 3.06 28.80
C LYS A 231 17.60 2.15 28.26
N THR A 232 18.26 2.62 27.20
CA THR A 232 19.34 1.92 26.50
C THR A 232 18.92 0.48 26.16
N ILE A 233 17.91 0.36 25.31
CA ILE A 233 17.30 -0.93 24.97
C ILE A 233 17.99 -1.49 23.74
N THR A 234 18.33 -2.77 23.76
CA THR A 234 18.72 -3.54 22.58
C THR A 234 17.88 -4.80 22.47
N VAL A 235 17.37 -5.06 21.27
CA VAL A 235 16.51 -6.19 20.93
C VAL A 235 17.17 -6.96 19.80
N ASN A 236 17.36 -8.26 20.01
CA ASN A 236 17.73 -9.20 18.96
C ASN A 236 16.75 -10.36 19.06
N ALA A 237 15.83 -10.47 18.11
CA ALA A 237 14.77 -11.47 18.14
C ALA A 237 14.59 -12.17 16.79
N LEU A 238 14.17 -13.43 16.83
CA LEU A 238 13.79 -14.24 15.70
C LEU A 238 12.36 -14.73 15.91
N ILE A 239 11.50 -14.48 14.93
CA ILE A 239 10.16 -15.04 14.83
C ILE A 239 10.20 -16.06 13.70
N ALA A 240 10.24 -17.34 14.05
CA ALA A 240 10.24 -18.44 13.09
C ALA A 240 8.81 -18.84 12.69
N ASN A 241 8.64 -19.21 11.42
CA ASN A 241 7.41 -19.75 10.83
C ASN A 241 6.13 -18.94 11.17
N TYR A 242 6.20 -17.61 11.02
CA TYR A 242 5.16 -16.69 11.48
C TYR A 242 3.79 -16.85 10.80
N LEU A 243 3.71 -17.58 9.68
CA LEU A 243 2.45 -17.85 8.97
C LEU A 243 1.70 -19.10 9.45
N LYS A 244 2.41 -20.12 9.97
CA LYS A 244 1.79 -21.42 10.32
C LYS A 244 1.91 -21.77 11.80
N SER A 245 3.09 -21.57 12.38
CA SER A 245 3.39 -21.95 13.77
C SER A 245 4.44 -21.01 14.34
N PRO A 246 4.07 -19.78 14.72
CA PRO A 246 5.01 -18.76 15.17
C PRO A 246 5.75 -19.22 16.43
N ALA A 247 7.08 -19.19 16.38
CA ALA A 247 7.95 -19.41 17.54
C ALA A 247 8.91 -18.22 17.69
N ILE A 248 9.00 -17.66 18.89
CA ILE A 248 9.80 -16.46 19.16
C ILE A 248 11.00 -16.84 20.04
N SER A 249 12.20 -16.42 19.64
CA SER A 249 13.43 -16.53 20.44
C SER A 249 14.25 -15.24 20.34
N GLY A 250 15.14 -15.00 21.30
CA GLY A 250 15.96 -13.79 21.27
C GLY A 250 16.41 -13.28 22.63
N THR A 251 16.93 -12.06 22.63
CA THR A 251 17.36 -11.33 23.81
C THR A 251 16.84 -9.90 23.75
N ILE A 252 16.43 -9.39 24.92
CA ILE A 252 16.15 -7.98 25.15
C ILE A 252 17.02 -7.56 26.32
N LYS A 253 17.81 -6.50 26.15
CA LYS A 253 18.60 -5.89 27.22
C LYS A 253 18.16 -4.45 27.40
N ALA A 254 18.13 -3.99 28.63
CA ALA A 254 17.92 -2.60 29.00
C ALA A 254 18.84 -2.26 30.17
N ASP A 255 19.42 -1.07 30.17
CA ASP A 255 20.28 -0.61 31.27
C ASP A 255 19.46 -0.32 32.53
N SER A 256 18.23 0.16 32.34
CA SER A 256 17.29 0.39 33.43
C SER A 256 15.86 0.13 32.99
N VAL A 257 15.06 -0.35 33.93
CA VAL A 257 13.60 -0.48 33.81
C VAL A 257 13.00 0.12 35.07
N THR A 258 12.07 1.04 34.91
CA THR A 258 11.28 1.65 35.99
C THR A 258 9.83 1.24 35.80
N SER A 259 9.16 0.83 36.87
CA SER A 259 7.71 0.60 36.91
C SER A 259 7.18 1.34 38.15
N GLY A 260 6.29 2.30 37.91
CA GLY A 260 5.57 3.05 38.95
C GLY A 260 4.22 2.43 39.29
#